data_AF-A0A521LLN0-F1
#
_entry.id   AF-A0A521LLN0-F1
#
_cell.length_a   1.000
_cell.length_b   1.000
_cell.length_c   1.000
_cell.angle_alpha   90.00
_cell.angle_beta   90.00
_cell.angle_gamma   90.00
#
_symmetry.space_group_name_H-M   'P 1'
#
loop_
_entity.id
_entity.type
_entity.pdbx_description
1 polymer ?
#
loop_
_entity_poly.entity_id
_entity_poly.type
_entity_poly.pdbx_seq_one_letter_code
_entity_poly.pdbx_strand_id
1 'polypeptide(L)' 'MRFDLTDLRLFRHVAETRSITGGAERSNLALAAAS' A
#
# COMPACT_ATOMS: atom_id res chain seq x y z
N MET A 1 -11.00 1.35 -14.99
CA MET A 1 -9.91 1.11 -14.03
C MET A 1 -10.42 0.12 -12.98
N ARG A 2 -9.86 -1.08 -12.92
CA ARG A 2 -10.21 -2.09 -11.92
C ARG A 2 -9.17 -2.01 -10.83
N PHE A 3 -9.56 -1.50 -9.67
CA PHE A 3 -8.73 -1.52 -8.47
C PHE A 3 -8.93 -2.85 -7.78
N ASP A 4 -7.85 -3.51 -7.40
CA ASP A 4 -7.97 -4.67 -6.53
C ASP A 4 -8.09 -4.22 -5.05
N LEU A 5 -8.51 -5.13 -4.19
CA LEU A 5 -8.64 -4.83 -2.75
C LEU A 5 -7.28 -4.61 -2.07
N THR A 6 -6.20 -5.10 -2.68
CA THR A 6 -4.83 -4.96 -2.18
C THR A 6 -4.35 -3.53 -2.37
N ASP A 7 -4.56 -2.95 -3.55
CA ASP A 7 -4.27 -1.56 -3.89
C ASP A 7 -5.01 -0.59 -2.99
N LEU A 8 -6.30 -0.84 -2.73
CA LEU A 8 -7.09 0.02 -1.83
C LEU A 8 -6.60 -0.05 -0.38
N ARG A 9 -6.15 -1.23 0.08
CA ARG A 9 -5.56 -1.39 1.42
C ARG A 9 -4.20 -0.70 1.52
N LEU A 10 -3.34 -0.89 0.51
CA LEU A 10 -2.06 -0.22 0.42
C LEU A 10 -2.25 1.29 0.44
N PHE A 11 -3.16 1.81 -0.40
CA PHE A 11 -3.47 3.24 -0.46
C PHE A 11 -3.89 3.81 0.90
N ARG A 12 -4.78 3.12 1.61
CA ARG A 12 -5.17 3.53 2.98
C ARG A 12 -3.96 3.61 3.91
N HIS A 13 -3.10 2.59 3.91
CA HIS A 13 -1.94 2.55 4.80
C HIS A 13 -0.86 3.58 4.43
N VAL A 14 -0.67 3.87 3.14
CA VAL A 14 0.23 4.94 2.68
C VAL A 14 -0.33 6.32 3.07
N ALA A 15 -1.63 6.54 2.93
CA ALA A 15 -2.28 7.80 3.31
C ALA A 15 -2.21 8.04 4.83
N GLU A 16 -2.39 7.00 5.65
CA GLU A 16 -2.29 7.07 7.11
C GLU A 16 -0.85 7.32 7.59
N THR A 17 0.12 6.62 7.00
CA THR A 17 1.54 6.69 7.42
C THR A 17 2.31 7.81 6.74
N ARG A 18 1.76 8.41 5.68
CA ARG A 18 2.45 9.32 4.75
C ARG A 18 3.75 8.74 4.21
N SER A 19 3.85 7.41 4.10
CA SER A 19 5.04 6.70 3.69
C SER A 19 4.65 5.46 2.88
N ILE A 20 5.17 5.37 1.64
CA ILE A 20 4.94 4.18 0.80
C ILE A 20 5.57 2.94 1.42
N THR A 21 6.72 3.09 2.08
CA THR A 21 7.43 2.03 2.79
C THR A 21 6.64 1.54 4.00
N GLY A 22 6.15 2.48 4.83
CA GLY A 22 5.32 2.12 6.00
C GLY A 22 3.97 1.53 5.61
N GLY A 23 3.40 1.97 4.48
CA GLY A 23 2.20 1.38 3.91
C GLY A 23 2.41 -0.04 3.37
N ALA A 24 3.56 -0.29 2.72
CA ALA A 24 3.93 -1.61 2.22
C ALA A 24 4.14 -2.62 3.37
N GLU A 25 4.86 -2.24 4.42
CA GLU A 25 5.05 -3.07 5.62
C GLU A 25 3.72 -3.45 6.28
N ARG A 26 2.81 -2.48 6.48
CA ARG A 26 1.49 -2.73 7.06
C ARG A 26 0.57 -3.58 6.18
N SER A 27 0.80 -3.56 4.87
CA SER A 27 0.03 -4.34 3.90
C SER A 27 0.66 -5.71 3.61
N ASN A 28 1.76 -6.08 4.29
CA ASN A 28 2.53 -7.29 4.03
C ASN A 28 3.00 -7.40 2.57
N LEU A 29 3.29 -6.26 1.92
CA LEU A 29 3.76 -6.16 0.55
C LEU A 29 5.25 -5.84 0.51
N ALA A 30 5.95 -6.41 -0.47
CA ALA A 30 7.28 -5.93 -0.81
C ALA A 30 7.19 -4.50 -1.38
N LEU A 31 8.15 -3.64 -1.08
CA LEU A 31 8.17 -2.26 -1.59
C LEU A 31 8.08 -2.22 -3.12
N ALA A 32 8.74 -3.16 -3.81
CA ALA A 32 8.68 -3.28 -5.27
C ALA A 32 7.29 -3.65 -5.83
N ALA A 33 6.43 -4.28 -5.01
CA ALA A 33 5.04 -4.56 -5.37
C ALA A 33 4.10 -3.40 -5.02
N ALA A 34 4.57 -2.42 -4.26
CA ALA A 34 3.81 -1.24 -3.84
C ALA A 34 4.06 -0.01 -4.73
N SER A 35 5.09 -0.05 -5.60
CA SER A 35 5.49 1.05 -6.50
C SER A 35 4.86 0.96 -7.88
#